data_AF-A0A498HDJ2-F1
#
_entry.id   AF-A0A498HDJ2-F1
#
_cell.length_a   1.000
_cell.length_b   1.000
_cell.length_c   1.000
_cell.angle_alpha   90.00
_cell.angle_beta   90.00
_cell.angle_gamma   90.00
#
_symmetry.space_group_name_H-M   'P 1'
#
loop_
_entity.id
_entity.type
_entity.pdbx_description
1 polymer ?
#
loop_
_entity_poly.entity_id
_entity_poly.type
_entity_poly.pdbx_seq_one_letter_code
_entity_poly.pdbx_strand_id
1 'polypeptide(L)' 'MFATGLALLLCFAAAQDIGNGGAAATLTWCIAKPSADVEKLRHNIDYSCGQAGIDCRPIQPGGGCFSPENAVSHASIAMN' A
#
# COMPACT_ATOMS: atom_id res chain seq x y z
N MET A 1 31.32 15.44 10.16
CA MET A 1 31.63 16.75 9.54
C MET A 1 30.94 16.77 8.19
N PHE A 2 29.80 17.41 7.98
CA PHE A 2 29.21 18.56 8.64
C PHE A 2 27.72 18.33 8.93
N ALA A 3 27.31 18.66 10.15
CA ALA A 3 25.93 18.96 10.45
C ALA A 3 25.67 20.42 10.09
N THR A 4 24.65 20.69 9.28
CA THR A 4 23.62 21.75 9.42
C THR A 4 22.88 21.89 8.08
N GLY A 5 21.54 21.84 8.09
CA GLY A 5 20.77 22.01 6.87
C GLY A 5 19.28 21.67 6.95
N LEU A 6 18.57 22.25 7.92
CA LEU A 6 17.11 22.48 7.88
C LEU A 6 16.19 21.24 7.99
N ALA A 7 16.00 20.78 9.22
CA ALA A 7 14.73 20.20 9.63
C ALA A 7 13.64 21.29 9.59
N LEU A 8 12.63 21.17 8.70
CA LEU A 8 11.22 21.31 9.04
C LEU A 8 10.30 21.00 7.83
N LEU A 9 9.34 20.09 8.05
CA LEU A 9 8.14 19.80 7.25
C LEU A 9 8.38 19.12 5.88
N LEU A 10 8.25 17.80 5.68
CA LEU A 10 7.21 16.89 6.17
C LEU A 10 7.69 15.42 6.13
N CYS A 11 8.66 15.07 6.98
CA CYS A 11 8.68 13.71 7.51
C CYS A 11 7.59 13.63 8.58
N PHE A 12 6.32 13.58 8.15
CA PHE A 12 5.30 12.97 8.99
C PHE A 12 5.66 11.49 9.04
N ALA A 13 6.34 11.12 10.11
CA ALA A 13 6.41 9.76 10.57
C ALA A 13 4.97 9.23 10.65
N ALA A 14 4.60 8.38 9.71
CA ALA A 14 3.88 7.18 10.06
C ALA A 14 4.91 6.04 10.01
N ALA A 15 5.87 6.09 10.93
CA ALA A 15 6.26 4.84 11.55
C ALA A 15 5.00 4.39 12.29
N GLN A 16 4.28 3.40 11.78
CA GLN A 16 3.27 2.76 12.62
C GLN A 16 4.06 1.95 13.64
N ASP A 17 4.07 2.48 14.87
CA ASP A 17 4.49 1.81 16.10
C ASP A 17 3.85 0.40 16.14
N ILE A 18 4.62 -0.64 15.83
CA ILE A 18 4.24 -2.02 16.17
C ILE A 18 4.67 -2.25 17.62
N GLY A 19 3.88 -1.68 18.53
CA GLY A 19 4.13 -1.69 19.97
C GLY A 19 2.88 -2.03 20.79
N ASN A 20 2.59 -3.34 20.86
CA ASN A 20 1.93 -4.03 21.99
C ASN A 20 0.44 -3.74 22.33
N GLY A 21 -0.42 -4.72 21.96
CA GLY A 21 -1.31 -5.39 22.94
C GLY A 21 -2.74 -4.86 23.15
N GLY A 22 -3.74 -5.63 22.67
CA GLY A 22 -5.05 -5.73 23.34
C GLY A 22 -6.30 -5.14 22.65
N ALA A 23 -6.91 -5.93 21.75
CA ALA A 23 -8.36 -6.09 21.55
C ALA A 23 -9.26 -4.85 21.36
N ALA A 24 -9.13 -4.20 20.21
CA ALA A 24 -10.21 -4.07 19.22
C ALA A 24 -9.50 -4.04 17.86
N ALA A 25 -9.76 -5.02 16.98
CA ALA A 25 -9.15 -5.01 15.66
C ALA A 25 -9.75 -3.86 14.85
N THR A 26 -9.18 -2.67 14.98
CA THR A 26 -9.48 -1.55 14.09
C THR A 26 -9.03 -1.99 12.70
N LEU A 27 -9.98 -2.40 11.86
CA LEU A 27 -9.74 -2.74 10.46
C LEU A 27 -9.17 -1.48 9.79
N THR A 28 -7.85 -1.47 9.64
CA THR A 28 -7.13 -0.37 9.01
C THR A 28 -7.03 -0.69 7.53
N TRP A 29 -7.40 0.27 6.68
CA TRP A 29 -7.30 0.12 5.23
C TRP A 29 -6.18 1.00 4.69
N CYS A 30 -5.21 0.38 4.03
CA CYS A 30 -4.07 1.02 3.41
C CYS A 30 -4.37 1.40 1.95
N ILE A 31 -3.99 2.61 1.55
CA ILE A 31 -4.08 3.09 0.16
C ILE A 31 -2.67 3.25 -0.40
N ALA A 32 -2.44 2.71 -1.59
CA ALA A 32 -1.17 2.88 -2.29
C ALA A 32 -0.92 4.37 -2.59
N LYS A 33 0.33 4.81 -2.47
CA LYS A 33 0.69 6.22 -2.67
C LYS A 33 0.40 6.63 -4.13
N PRO A 34 -0.47 7.63 -4.40
CA PRO A 34 -0.83 7.98 -5.77
C PRO A 34 0.32 8.55 -6.61
N SER A 35 1.35 9.09 -5.95
CA SER A 35 2.55 9.60 -6.61
C SER A 35 3.66 8.54 -6.75
N ALA A 36 3.37 7.27 -6.46
CA ALA A 36 4.32 6.19 -6.70
C ALA A 36 4.46 5.91 -8.20
N ASP A 37 5.63 5.42 -8.59
CA ASP A 37 5.86 4.95 -9.95
C ASP A 37 4.91 3.78 -10.28
N VAL A 38 4.32 3.79 -11.47
CA VAL A 38 3.40 2.74 -11.93
C VAL A 38 4.09 1.38 -11.94
N GLU A 39 5.38 1.31 -12.29
CA GLU A 39 6.15 0.06 -12.28
C GLU A 39 6.26 -0.53 -10.87
N LYS A 40 6.46 0.33 -9.87
CA LYS A 40 6.48 -0.09 -8.46
C LYS A 40 5.12 -0.58 -7.99
N LEU A 41 4.05 0.08 -8.42
CA LEU A 41 2.68 -0.35 -8.12
C LEU A 41 2.36 -1.71 -8.74
N ARG A 42 2.77 -1.94 -9.99
CA ARG A 42 2.62 -3.24 -10.66
C ARG A 42 3.44 -4.33 -9.97
N HIS A 43 4.69 -4.04 -9.60
CA HIS A 43 5.50 -4.98 -8.83
C HIS A 43 4.85 -5.37 -7.50
N ASN A 44 4.24 -4.42 -6.78
CA ASN A 44 3.52 -4.71 -5.54
C ASN A 44 2.30 -5.62 -5.79
N ILE A 45 1.55 -5.36 -6.86
CA ILE A 45 0.41 -6.22 -7.26
C ILE A 45 0.91 -7.63 -7.54
N ASP A 46 1.93 -7.78 -8.38
CA ASP A 46 2.48 -9.09 -8.77
C ASP A 46 3.01 -9.85 -7.56
N TYR A 47 3.72 -9.17 -6.67
CA TYR A 47 4.23 -9.73 -5.43
C TYR A 47 3.10 -10.25 -4.54
N SER A 48 2.10 -9.42 -4.26
CA SER A 48 0.94 -9.79 -3.42
C SER A 48 0.15 -10.94 -4.00
N CYS A 49 -0.16 -10.89 -5.30
CA CYS A 49 -0.94 -11.92 -5.97
C CYS A 49 -0.20 -13.26 -6.12
N GLY A 50 1.13 -13.25 -6.00
CA GLY A 50 1.93 -14.46 -5.93
C GLY A 50 1.94 -15.13 -4.56
N GLN A 51 1.46 -14.46 -3.51
CA GLN A 51 1.41 -15.03 -2.16
C GLN A 51 0.20 -15.94 -1.97
N ALA A 52 0.38 -16.99 -1.16
CA ALA A 52 -0.74 -17.85 -0.77
C ALA A 52 -1.73 -17.08 0.12
N GLY A 53 -3.02 -17.18 -0.19
CA GLY A 53 -4.11 -16.60 0.62
C GLY A 53 -4.54 -15.19 0.22
N ILE A 54 -3.91 -14.57 -0.78
CA ILE A 54 -4.35 -13.29 -1.34
C ILE A 54 -5.33 -13.51 -2.49
N ASP A 55 -6.52 -12.91 -2.42
CA ASP A 55 -7.52 -12.98 -3.50
C ASP A 55 -7.41 -11.78 -4.45
N CYS A 56 -6.68 -11.98 -5.54
CA CYS A 56 -6.57 -10.96 -6.58
C CYS A 56 -7.67 -11.00 -7.63
N ARG A 57 -8.62 -11.94 -7.59
CA ARG A 57 -9.69 -12.04 -8.62
C ARG A 57 -10.47 -10.73 -8.83
N PRO A 58 -10.77 -9.91 -7.79
CA PRO A 58 -11.50 -8.66 -7.99
C PRO A 58 -10.77 -7.65 -8.88
N ILE A 59 -9.43 -7.64 -8.89
CA ILE A 59 -8.60 -6.66 -9.63
C ILE A 59 -8.03 -7.22 -10.93
N GLN A 60 -8.35 -8.47 -11.29
CA GLN A 60 -7.96 -9.08 -12.57
C GLN A 60 -9.01 -8.81 -13.65
N PRO A 61 -8.68 -8.93 -14.95
CA PRO A 61 -9.65 -8.76 -16.03
C PRO A 61 -10.93 -9.57 -15.82
N GLY A 62 -12.08 -8.91 -15.90
CA GLY A 62 -13.39 -9.51 -15.61
C GLY A 62 -13.79 -9.49 -14.13
N GLY A 63 -12.91 -9.06 -13.23
CA GLY A 63 -13.18 -8.84 -11.81
C GLY A 63 -13.98 -7.56 -11.53
N GLY A 64 -14.71 -7.54 -10.41
CA GLY A 64 -15.61 -6.43 -10.04
C GLY A 64 -14.91 -5.11 -9.71
N CYS A 65 -13.60 -5.13 -9.43
CA CYS A 65 -12.77 -3.97 -9.13
C CYS A 65 -11.70 -3.73 -10.20
N PHE A 66 -11.86 -4.32 -11.39
CA PHE A 66 -10.90 -4.18 -12.48
C PHE A 66 -10.97 -2.81 -13.17
N SER A 67 -12.17 -2.30 -13.43
CA SER A 67 -12.38 -1.05 -14.17
C SER A 67 -12.69 0.13 -13.25
N PRO A 68 -12.04 1.30 -13.44
CA PRO A 68 -11.01 1.58 -14.43
C PRO A 68 -9.68 0.88 -14.11
N GLU A 69 -8.88 0.57 -15.14
CA GLU A 69 -7.57 -0.07 -14.97
C GLU A 69 -6.56 0.92 -14.36
N ASN A 70 -6.60 1.04 -13.03
CA ASN A 70 -5.80 1.98 -12.26
C ASN A 70 -4.85 1.24 -11.31
N ALA A 71 -3.55 1.38 -11.54
CA ALA A 71 -2.52 0.69 -10.76
C ALA A 71 -2.54 1.05 -9.26
N VAL A 72 -2.90 2.28 -8.89
CA VAL A 72 -3.00 2.72 -7.48
C VAL A 72 -4.14 1.99 -6.79
N SER A 73 -5.31 1.93 -7.43
CA SER A 73 -6.48 1.24 -6.89
C SER A 73 -6.26 -0.27 -6.80
N HIS A 74 -5.70 -0.88 -7.84
CA HIS A 74 -5.40 -2.32 -7.85
C HIS A 74 -4.35 -2.69 -6.80
N ALA A 75 -3.28 -1.91 -6.66
CA ALA A 75 -2.27 -2.12 -5.62
C ALA A 75 -2.85 -1.93 -4.21
N SER A 76 -3.75 -0.97 -4.03
CA SER A 76 -4.41 -0.78 -2.73
C SER A 76 -5.20 -2.04 -2.34
N ILE A 77 -5.97 -2.63 -3.25
CA ILE A 77 -6.71 -3.86 -2.92
C ILE A 77 -5.78 -5.06 -2.68
N ALA A 78 -4.72 -5.21 -3.48
CA ALA A 78 -3.81 -6.35 -3.36
C ALA A 78 -2.97 -6.35 -2.06
N MET A 79 -2.85 -5.22 -1.37
CA MET A 79 -1.93 -5.04 -0.23
C MET A 79 -2.65 -4.91 1.14
N ASN A 80 -3.96 -5.16 1.20
CA ASN A 80 -4.74 -5.13 2.45
C ASN A 80 -5.05 -6.51 3.02
#